data_AF-A0A8S3T0T4-F1
#
_entry.id   AF-A0A8S3T0T4-F1
#
_cell.length_a   1.000
_cell.length_b   1.000
_cell.length_c   1.000
_cell.angle_alpha   90.00
_cell.angle_beta   90.00
_cell.angle_gamma   90.00
#
_symmetry.space_group_name_H-M   'P 1'
#
loop_
_entity.id
_entity.type
_entity.pdbx_description
1 polymer ?
#
loop_
_entity_poly.entity_id
_entity_poly.type
_entity_poly.pdbx_seq_one_letter_code
_entity_poly.pdbx_strand_id
1 'polypeptide(L)'
;MFSLKSDFEKDPLKIYCNQLWNAGSGNTMRYKTPSCVLLDRNKELTTFGYDAESEFAAICLNGYQKDYYFFRGFNTKNITVDTTLMDETGKSLFASHVCKMFIKAFVDHLMKFLDRKRTSIQKCDIIWVIPVSVDLTDTSKQLLRSCAEQEGIPSDHLMFVTETEAAFIYCHHSLGREHYQHLKDVTEYMVVNLGDIVRFNMTCSFVDIKVLKKDGTQVIDKYRTADNGCGGSLVYETFLKNLVRIFGSQFMTSLQKEQPSVLLDIERELEFKRDFKGNHSGKINFSIPFDPINSFCKKYLGEDLSEVICSSIYGNDITLISNKMRINSDLFCKCFKPTIDNIINLMENVFADYKDSHEVSAIVMVGEFSKYNLVQEAVRQMFPKKDIIIPTYPELAEMLGAVVCGHQPCQYKQMSQSQARK
;
A
#
# COMPACT_ATOMS: atom_id res chain seq x y z
N MET A 1 -10.39 7.68 7.37
CA MET A 1 -10.62 7.60 8.83
C MET A 1 -10.84 9.01 9.36
N PHE A 2 -11.48 9.17 10.52
CA PHE A 2 -11.73 10.49 11.12
C PHE A 2 -11.86 10.40 12.64
N SER A 3 -11.72 11.53 13.34
CA SER A 3 -12.10 11.66 14.74
C SER A 3 -12.76 13.03 14.96
N LEU A 4 -13.62 13.11 15.97
CA LEU A 4 -14.24 14.35 16.41
C LEU A 4 -13.36 14.99 17.47
N LYS A 5 -13.29 16.32 17.51
CA LYS A 5 -12.50 17.05 18.51
C LYS A 5 -12.84 16.63 19.95
N SER A 6 -14.12 16.46 20.26
CA SER A 6 -14.60 16.02 21.58
C SER A 6 -14.24 14.59 21.94
N ASP A 7 -14.01 13.72 20.95
CA ASP A 7 -13.54 12.36 21.14
C ASP A 7 -12.03 12.34 21.34
N PHE A 8 -11.29 13.08 20.52
CA PHE A 8 -9.84 13.25 20.64
C PHE A 8 -9.41 13.79 22.02
N GLU A 9 -10.13 14.80 22.55
CA GLU A 9 -9.85 15.38 23.86
C GLU A 9 -10.00 14.37 25.01
N LYS A 10 -10.84 13.34 24.84
CA LYS A 10 -11.01 12.25 25.81
C LYS A 10 -10.00 11.13 25.60
N ASP A 11 -9.76 10.80 24.34
CA ASP A 11 -8.91 9.73 23.91
C ASP A 11 -8.34 10.04 22.50
N PRO A 12 -7.04 10.40 22.39
CA PRO A 12 -6.39 10.68 21.11
C PRO A 12 -6.44 9.52 20.10
N LEU A 13 -6.57 8.27 20.58
CA LEU A 13 -6.63 7.07 19.75
C LEU A 13 -8.06 6.65 19.41
N LYS A 14 -9.08 7.41 19.86
CA LYS A 14 -10.47 7.17 19.48
C LYS A 14 -10.73 7.67 18.07
N ILE A 15 -10.43 6.80 17.11
CA ILE A 15 -10.50 7.06 15.68
C ILE A 15 -11.53 6.12 15.04
N TYR A 16 -12.29 6.65 14.10
CA TYR A 16 -13.35 5.93 13.40
C TYR A 16 -12.98 5.65 11.95
N CYS A 17 -13.34 4.45 11.50
CA CYS A 17 -13.45 4.12 10.08
C CYS A 17 -14.88 4.43 9.62
N ASN A 18 -15.03 5.28 8.61
CA ASN A 18 -16.35 5.67 8.12
C ASN A 18 -17.06 4.52 7.41
N GLN A 19 -16.34 3.68 6.66
CA GLN A 19 -16.88 2.48 6.05
C GLN A 19 -15.75 1.48 5.74
N LEU A 20 -16.02 0.19 5.94
CA LEU A 20 -15.16 -0.89 5.44
C LEU A 20 -15.43 -1.11 3.95
N TRP A 21 -14.36 -1.33 3.19
CA TRP A 21 -14.40 -1.62 1.77
C TRP A 21 -14.68 -3.11 1.54
N ASN A 22 -15.59 -3.42 0.62
CA ASN A 22 -15.82 -4.79 0.21
C ASN A 22 -14.84 -5.16 -0.92
N ALA A 23 -13.95 -6.13 -0.67
CA ALA A 23 -12.99 -6.59 -1.66
C ALA A 23 -13.60 -7.55 -2.71
N GLY A 24 -14.93 -7.70 -2.74
CA GLY A 24 -15.68 -8.51 -3.72
C GLY A 24 -15.66 -10.01 -3.40
N SER A 25 -14.49 -10.63 -3.29
CA SER A 25 -14.40 -12.07 -3.02
C SER A 25 -14.66 -12.40 -1.54
N GLY A 26 -15.70 -13.20 -1.32
CA GLY A 26 -16.06 -13.74 0.00
C GLY A 26 -16.63 -12.71 1.00
N ASN A 27 -17.09 -11.54 0.56
CA ASN A 27 -17.48 -10.42 1.43
C ASN A 27 -16.38 -10.00 2.42
N THR A 28 -15.12 -10.10 2.00
CA THR A 28 -13.99 -9.71 2.84
C THR A 28 -13.98 -8.19 3.01
N MET A 29 -14.22 -7.74 4.25
CA MET A 29 -14.21 -6.32 4.60
C MET A 29 -12.79 -5.84 4.89
N ARG A 30 -12.42 -4.67 4.36
CA ARG A 30 -11.08 -4.09 4.45
C ARG A 30 -11.13 -2.63 4.92
N TYR A 31 -10.09 -2.19 5.63
CA TYR A 31 -9.94 -0.78 6.05
C TYR A 31 -9.34 0.11 4.96
N LYS A 32 -8.58 -0.48 4.03
CA LYS A 32 -7.99 0.17 2.85
C LYS A 32 -8.68 -0.33 1.57
N THR A 33 -8.60 0.48 0.53
CA THR A 33 -9.05 0.16 -0.82
C THR A 33 -7.91 0.44 -1.80
N PRO A 34 -7.79 -0.29 -2.92
CA PRO A 34 -6.83 0.04 -3.97
C PRO A 34 -6.90 1.49 -4.43
N SER A 35 -5.72 2.04 -4.73
CA SER A 35 -5.56 3.34 -5.36
C SER A 35 -5.86 3.27 -6.86
N CYS A 36 -7.14 3.15 -7.20
CA CYS A 36 -7.60 3.19 -8.59
C CYS A 36 -8.92 3.96 -8.74
N VAL A 37 -9.11 4.54 -9.93
CA VAL A 37 -10.32 5.25 -10.34
C VAL A 37 -10.70 4.82 -11.76
N LEU A 38 -12.00 4.65 -11.97
CA LEU A 38 -12.60 4.45 -13.27
C LEU A 38 -13.29 5.75 -13.67
N LEU A 39 -12.98 6.26 -14.86
CA LEU A 39 -13.58 7.46 -15.42
C LEU A 39 -14.36 7.12 -16.70
N ASP A 40 -15.45 7.84 -16.93
CA ASP A 40 -16.24 7.70 -18.16
C ASP A 40 -15.56 8.39 -19.36
N ARG A 41 -16.22 8.37 -20.51
CA ARG A 41 -15.79 9.07 -21.73
C ARG A 41 -15.64 10.59 -21.57
N ASN A 42 -16.33 11.19 -20.61
CA ASN A 42 -16.23 12.61 -20.28
C ASN A 42 -15.09 12.88 -19.28
N LYS A 43 -14.35 11.84 -18.88
CA LYS A 43 -13.27 11.86 -17.90
C LYS A 43 -13.78 12.18 -16.49
N GLU A 44 -15.06 11.92 -16.22
CA GLU A 44 -15.67 12.11 -14.91
C GLU A 44 -15.62 10.81 -14.10
N LEU A 45 -15.49 10.96 -12.77
CA LEU A 45 -15.38 9.84 -11.85
C LEU A 45 -16.66 8.99 -11.87
N THR A 46 -16.52 7.70 -12.16
CA THR A 46 -17.61 6.72 -12.09
C THR A 46 -17.55 5.96 -10.76
N THR A 47 -16.46 5.21 -10.57
CA THR A 47 -16.17 4.41 -9.39
C THR A 47 -14.69 4.51 -9.00
N PHE A 48 -14.36 4.10 -7.79
CA PHE A 48 -12.99 4.09 -7.26
C PHE A 48 -12.79 2.85 -6.40
N GLY A 49 -11.53 2.45 -6.19
CA GLY A 49 -11.24 1.32 -5.31
C GLY A 49 -11.67 -0.03 -5.88
N TYR A 50 -12.07 -0.95 -5.01
CA TYR A 50 -12.48 -2.31 -5.43
C TYR A 50 -13.64 -2.32 -6.43
N ASP A 51 -14.54 -1.34 -6.34
CA ASP A 51 -15.64 -1.18 -7.29
C ASP A 51 -15.10 -0.83 -8.68
N ALA A 52 -14.10 0.06 -8.77
CA ALA A 52 -13.47 0.42 -10.04
C ALA A 52 -12.76 -0.77 -10.71
N GLU A 53 -12.05 -1.60 -9.94
CA GLU A 53 -11.42 -2.81 -10.48
C GLU A 53 -12.45 -3.81 -11.01
N SER A 54 -13.52 -4.02 -10.24
CA SER A 54 -14.57 -4.99 -10.59
C SER A 54 -15.36 -4.55 -11.81
N GLU A 55 -15.71 -3.26 -11.88
CA GLU A 55 -16.41 -2.68 -13.02
C GLU A 55 -15.52 -2.64 -14.26
N PHE A 56 -14.24 -2.26 -14.12
CA PHE A 56 -13.30 -2.29 -15.25
C PHE A 56 -13.09 -3.70 -15.79
N ALA A 57 -12.98 -4.71 -14.92
CA ALA A 57 -12.90 -6.11 -15.35
C ALA A 57 -14.15 -6.53 -16.15
N ALA A 58 -15.34 -6.15 -15.70
CA ALA A 58 -16.59 -6.41 -16.42
C ALA A 58 -16.67 -5.66 -17.77
N ILE A 59 -16.19 -4.41 -17.83
CA ILE A 59 -16.10 -3.61 -19.06
C ILE A 59 -15.17 -4.29 -20.07
N CYS A 60 -14.01 -4.79 -19.63
CA CYS A 60 -13.06 -5.50 -20.46
C CYS A 60 -13.65 -6.78 -21.06
N LEU A 61 -14.39 -7.56 -20.26
CA LEU A 61 -15.08 -8.78 -20.75
C LEU A 61 -16.10 -8.47 -21.86
N ASN A 62 -16.75 -7.31 -21.78
CA ASN A 62 -17.74 -6.88 -22.77
C ASN A 62 -17.13 -6.11 -23.97
N GLY A 63 -15.82 -5.84 -23.96
CA GLY A 63 -15.14 -5.15 -25.06
C GLY A 63 -15.35 -3.63 -25.13
N TYR A 64 -15.81 -3.00 -24.04
CA TYR A 64 -16.12 -1.57 -23.98
C TYR A 64 -15.00 -0.71 -23.35
N GLN A 65 -13.82 -1.27 -23.09
CA GLN A 65 -12.72 -0.58 -22.40
C GLN A 65 -12.23 0.70 -23.09
N LYS A 66 -12.48 0.85 -24.40
CA LYS A 66 -12.11 2.05 -25.15
C LYS A 66 -12.85 3.30 -24.68
N ASP A 67 -14.06 3.15 -24.14
CA ASP A 67 -14.92 4.25 -23.71
C ASP A 67 -14.65 4.75 -22.28
N TYR A 68 -13.74 4.08 -21.55
CA TYR A 68 -13.48 4.34 -20.13
C TYR A 68 -11.99 4.52 -19.85
N TYR A 69 -11.64 5.39 -18.91
CA TYR A 69 -10.26 5.52 -18.46
C TYR A 69 -10.08 4.82 -17.12
N PHE A 70 -9.11 3.90 -17.01
CA PHE A 70 -8.86 3.18 -15.76
C PHE A 70 -7.44 3.44 -15.27
N PHE A 71 -7.34 4.33 -14.27
CA PHE A 71 -6.07 4.68 -13.64
C PHE A 71 -5.90 3.85 -12.37
N ARG A 72 -4.78 3.14 -12.29
CA ARG A 72 -4.37 2.35 -11.13
C ARG A 72 -2.95 2.76 -10.77
N GLY A 73 -2.68 2.99 -9.48
CA GLY A 73 -1.38 3.30 -8.86
C GLY A 73 -0.33 3.96 -9.76
N PHE A 74 -0.11 5.27 -9.55
CA PHE A 74 0.91 6.05 -10.26
C PHE A 74 1.86 6.72 -9.29
N ASN A 75 3.09 6.96 -9.75
CA ASN A 75 4.10 7.67 -8.98
C ASN A 75 3.77 9.18 -8.90
N THR A 76 3.58 9.69 -7.68
CA THR A 76 3.29 11.11 -7.42
C THR A 76 4.51 11.95 -7.01
N LYS A 77 5.69 11.34 -6.90
CA LYS A 77 6.91 11.97 -6.36
C LYS A 77 7.27 13.27 -7.08
N ASN A 78 7.28 13.24 -8.41
CA ASN A 78 7.72 14.33 -9.28
C ASN A 78 6.66 14.66 -10.34
N ILE A 79 5.46 15.03 -9.92
CA ILE A 79 4.39 15.43 -10.84
C ILE A 79 4.23 16.95 -10.87
N THR A 80 4.01 17.46 -12.07
CA THR A 80 3.71 18.86 -12.37
C THR A 80 2.36 18.95 -13.09
N VAL A 81 1.87 20.19 -13.28
CA VAL A 81 0.60 20.43 -13.99
C VAL A 81 0.62 19.92 -15.44
N ASP A 82 1.80 19.86 -16.06
CA ASP A 82 2.00 19.38 -17.43
C ASP A 82 2.29 17.88 -17.52
N THR A 83 2.47 17.21 -16.37
CA THR A 83 2.76 15.77 -16.34
C THR A 83 1.56 14.99 -16.84
N THR A 84 1.77 14.06 -17.76
CA THR A 84 0.73 13.15 -18.25
C THR A 84 0.87 11.77 -17.62
N LEU A 85 -0.23 11.21 -17.14
CA LEU A 85 -0.32 9.84 -16.66
C LEU A 85 -1.03 8.98 -17.70
N MET A 86 -0.56 7.75 -17.85
CA MET A 86 -1.15 6.74 -18.73
C MET A 86 -2.04 5.79 -17.92
N ASP A 87 -3.19 5.44 -18.46
CA ASP A 87 -4.13 4.46 -17.91
C ASP A 87 -3.77 3.03 -18.37
N GLU A 88 -4.44 2.02 -17.81
CA GLU A 88 -4.17 0.60 -18.15
C GLU A 88 -4.46 0.23 -19.62
N THR A 89 -5.17 1.09 -20.36
CA THR A 89 -5.48 0.89 -21.78
C THR A 89 -4.50 1.62 -22.71
N GLY A 90 -3.55 2.37 -22.16
CA GLY A 90 -2.59 3.19 -22.90
C GLY A 90 -3.06 4.61 -23.21
N LYS A 91 -4.23 5.04 -22.71
CA LYS A 91 -4.73 6.41 -22.87
C LYS A 91 -4.13 7.32 -21.81
N SER A 92 -3.91 8.59 -22.13
CA SER A 92 -3.28 9.53 -21.20
C SER A 92 -4.18 10.69 -20.80
N LEU A 93 -4.06 11.13 -19.54
CA LEU A 93 -4.64 12.37 -19.00
C LEU A 93 -3.59 13.15 -18.22
N PHE A 94 -3.83 14.43 -17.97
CA PHE A 94 -2.97 15.22 -17.08
C PHE A 94 -3.03 14.69 -15.64
N ALA A 95 -1.88 14.66 -14.97
CA ALA A 95 -1.75 14.26 -13.57
C ALA A 95 -2.64 15.10 -12.66
N SER A 96 -2.81 16.39 -12.95
CA SER A 96 -3.73 17.29 -12.26
C SER A 96 -5.17 16.77 -12.28
N HIS A 97 -5.66 16.34 -13.45
CA HIS A 97 -7.01 15.79 -13.57
C HIS A 97 -7.17 14.48 -12.81
N VAL A 98 -6.22 13.55 -12.97
CA VAL A 98 -6.27 12.25 -12.29
C VAL A 98 -6.22 12.44 -10.77
N CYS A 99 -5.28 13.25 -10.26
CA CYS A 99 -5.17 13.54 -8.82
C CYS A 99 -6.45 14.18 -8.27
N LYS A 100 -7.08 15.09 -9.03
CA LYS A 100 -8.37 15.67 -8.67
C LYS A 100 -9.45 14.60 -8.52
N MET A 101 -9.52 13.63 -9.44
CA MET A 101 -10.49 12.52 -9.35
C MET A 101 -10.28 11.65 -8.11
N PHE A 102 -9.03 11.40 -7.69
CA PHE A 102 -8.74 10.70 -6.43
C PHE A 102 -9.20 11.49 -5.20
N ILE A 103 -8.87 12.79 -5.14
CA ILE A 103 -9.29 13.64 -4.01
C ILE A 103 -10.80 13.73 -3.96
N LYS A 104 -11.45 13.92 -5.11
CA LYS A 104 -12.91 13.90 -5.26
C LYS A 104 -13.52 12.62 -4.70
N ALA A 105 -12.96 11.46 -5.04
CA ALA A 105 -13.45 10.17 -4.56
C ALA A 105 -13.45 10.10 -3.02
N PHE A 106 -12.36 10.50 -2.37
CA PHE A 106 -12.26 10.49 -0.91
C PHE A 106 -13.16 11.52 -0.23
N VAL A 107 -13.25 12.74 -0.79
CA VAL A 107 -14.13 13.80 -0.30
C VAL A 107 -15.59 13.35 -0.39
N ASP A 108 -16.03 12.91 -1.57
CA ASP A 108 -17.40 12.47 -1.80
C ASP A 108 -17.74 11.26 -0.91
N HIS A 109 -16.79 10.35 -0.68
CA HIS A 109 -16.98 9.20 0.20
C HIS A 109 -17.24 9.62 1.66
N LEU A 110 -16.45 10.56 2.20
CA LEU A 110 -16.67 11.06 3.56
C LEU A 110 -17.95 11.88 3.66
N MET A 111 -18.19 12.80 2.73
CA MET A 111 -19.38 13.66 2.76
C MET A 111 -20.67 12.84 2.64
N LYS A 112 -20.74 11.85 1.73
CA LYS A 112 -21.89 10.92 1.65
C LYS A 112 -22.12 10.15 2.95
N PHE A 113 -21.05 9.77 3.67
CA PHE A 113 -21.18 9.13 4.98
C PHE A 113 -21.77 10.09 6.02
N LEU A 114 -21.29 11.33 6.08
CA LEU A 114 -21.77 12.36 7.00
C LEU A 114 -23.23 12.73 6.73
N ASP A 115 -23.62 12.87 5.45
CA ASP A 115 -25.00 13.10 5.03
C ASP A 115 -25.94 11.97 5.47
N ARG A 116 -25.52 10.71 5.28
CA ARG A 116 -26.28 9.53 5.75
C ARG A 116 -26.44 9.51 7.27
N LYS A 117 -25.43 10.01 8.01
CA LYS A 117 -25.49 10.20 9.46
C LYS A 117 -26.26 11.45 9.88
N ARG A 118 -26.77 12.23 8.93
CA ARG A 118 -27.55 13.46 9.13
C ARG A 118 -26.80 14.48 9.99
N THR A 119 -25.49 14.59 9.81
CA THR A 119 -24.69 15.61 10.49
C THR A 119 -24.81 16.94 9.76
N SER A 120 -24.51 18.05 10.44
CA SER A 120 -24.41 19.38 9.82
C SER A 120 -23.00 19.72 9.35
N ILE A 121 -22.04 18.78 9.49
CA ILE A 121 -20.61 18.99 9.24
C ILE A 121 -20.38 19.26 7.76
N GLN A 122 -19.77 20.40 7.45
CA GLN A 122 -19.37 20.80 6.12
C GLN A 122 -17.88 20.56 5.88
N LYS A 123 -17.45 20.65 4.61
CA LYS A 123 -16.03 20.50 4.24
C LYS A 123 -15.10 21.48 4.99
N CYS A 124 -15.59 22.69 5.28
CA CYS A 124 -14.87 23.72 6.03
C CYS A 124 -14.80 23.47 7.53
N ASP A 125 -15.57 22.52 8.07
CA ASP A 125 -15.50 22.15 9.49
C ASP A 125 -14.44 21.06 9.74
N ILE A 126 -13.80 20.57 8.68
CA ILE A 126 -12.90 19.41 8.70
C ILE A 126 -11.47 19.88 8.43
N ILE A 127 -10.53 19.42 9.25
CA ILE A 127 -9.10 19.46 8.93
C ILE A 127 -8.77 18.20 8.12
N TRP A 128 -8.47 18.38 6.85
CA TRP A 128 -8.10 17.33 5.92
C TRP A 128 -6.60 17.09 6.02
N VAL A 129 -6.21 15.87 6.38
CA VAL A 129 -4.80 15.49 6.49
C VAL A 129 -4.50 14.44 5.44
N ILE A 130 -3.57 14.75 4.54
CA ILE A 130 -3.07 13.82 3.53
C ILE A 130 -1.69 13.32 4.00
N PRO A 131 -1.57 12.06 4.44
CA PRO A 131 -0.27 11.46 4.63
C PRO A 131 0.43 11.30 3.27
N VAL A 132 1.72 11.59 3.19
CA VAL A 132 2.51 11.55 1.96
C VAL A 132 3.84 10.85 2.19
N SER A 133 4.42 10.27 1.13
CA SER A 133 5.80 9.79 1.21
C SER A 133 6.75 10.94 1.54
N VAL A 134 7.83 10.59 2.23
CA VAL A 134 8.89 11.51 2.62
C VAL A 134 9.60 12.15 1.42
N ASP A 135 9.53 11.56 0.23
CA ASP A 135 10.16 12.05 -0.99
C ASP A 135 9.27 12.91 -1.90
N LEU A 136 8.04 13.18 -1.46
CA LEU A 136 7.11 14.01 -2.22
C LEU A 136 7.62 15.45 -2.36
N THR A 137 7.83 15.89 -3.59
CA THR A 137 8.31 17.26 -3.86
C THR A 137 7.29 18.33 -3.53
N ASP A 138 7.76 19.55 -3.25
CA ASP A 138 6.88 20.68 -2.99
C ASP A 138 6.01 21.05 -4.20
N THR A 139 6.51 20.84 -5.43
CA THR A 139 5.72 20.98 -6.65
C THR A 139 4.55 19.99 -6.68
N SER A 140 4.79 18.71 -6.36
CA SER A 140 3.71 17.73 -6.22
C SER A 140 2.72 18.11 -5.11
N LYS A 141 3.20 18.57 -3.95
CA LYS A 141 2.33 19.04 -2.85
C LYS A 141 1.46 20.22 -3.28
N GLN A 142 2.00 21.16 -4.05
CA GLN A 142 1.24 22.29 -4.59
C GLN A 142 0.17 21.84 -5.59
N LEU A 143 0.50 20.89 -6.47
CA LEU A 143 -0.48 20.30 -7.38
C LEU A 143 -1.64 19.63 -6.62
N LEU A 144 -1.31 18.80 -5.63
CA LEU A 144 -2.33 18.13 -4.79
C LEU A 144 -3.19 19.14 -4.02
N ARG A 145 -2.58 20.22 -3.51
CA ARG A 145 -3.31 21.32 -2.86
C ARG A 145 -4.28 22.01 -3.82
N SER A 146 -3.84 22.35 -5.03
CA SER A 146 -4.71 22.94 -6.05
C SER A 146 -5.87 22.01 -6.43
N CYS A 147 -5.62 20.71 -6.51
CA CYS A 147 -6.67 19.72 -6.77
C CYS A 147 -7.68 19.65 -5.61
N ALA A 148 -7.21 19.71 -4.36
CA ALA A 148 -8.08 19.73 -3.19
C ALA A 148 -8.96 20.99 -3.12
N GLU A 149 -8.39 22.15 -3.45
CA GLU A 149 -9.13 23.42 -3.51
C GLU A 149 -10.25 23.38 -4.56
N GLN A 150 -10.00 22.79 -5.73
CA GLN A 150 -11.01 22.58 -6.76
C GLN A 150 -12.17 21.69 -6.30
N GLU A 151 -11.92 20.77 -5.36
CA GLU A 151 -12.96 19.92 -4.73
C GLU A 151 -13.56 20.54 -3.46
N GLY A 152 -13.27 21.81 -3.19
CA GLY A 152 -13.87 22.60 -2.12
C GLY A 152 -13.26 22.40 -0.74
N ILE A 153 -12.02 21.89 -0.66
CA ILE A 153 -11.25 21.87 0.59
C ILE A 153 -10.53 23.23 0.74
N PRO A 154 -10.78 24.00 1.81
CA PRO A 154 -10.06 25.26 2.02
C PRO A 154 -8.55 25.03 2.23
N SER A 155 -7.71 25.91 1.68
CA SER A 155 -6.24 25.76 1.76
C SER A 155 -5.70 25.73 3.19
N ASP A 156 -6.33 26.44 4.12
CA ASP A 156 -5.97 26.51 5.54
C ASP A 156 -6.48 25.30 6.35
N HIS A 157 -7.38 24.52 5.75
CA HIS A 157 -7.93 23.28 6.29
C HIS A 157 -7.27 22.02 5.69
N LEU A 158 -6.24 22.18 4.85
CA LEU A 158 -5.45 21.08 4.29
C LEU A 158 -4.05 21.02 4.91
N MET A 159 -3.70 19.85 5.44
CA MET A 159 -2.38 19.53 5.99
C MET A 159 -1.76 18.33 5.26
N PHE A 160 -0.44 18.41 5.06
CA PHE A 160 0.38 17.26 4.69
C PHE A 160 1.21 16.83 5.88
N VAL A 161 1.37 15.52 6.07
CA VAL A 161 2.27 14.93 7.06
C VAL A 161 3.01 13.77 6.39
N THR A 162 4.27 13.53 6.71
CA THR A 162 4.92 12.35 6.15
C THR A 162 4.35 11.08 6.79
N GLU A 163 4.25 10.00 6.04
CA GLU A 163 3.70 8.73 6.54
C GLU A 163 4.49 8.20 7.75
N THR A 164 5.81 8.33 7.73
CA THR A 164 6.69 7.91 8.84
C THR A 164 6.46 8.76 10.11
N GLU A 165 6.29 10.07 9.98
CA GLU A 165 5.96 10.95 11.13
C GLU A 165 4.57 10.63 11.70
N ALA A 166 3.57 10.50 10.82
CA ALA A 166 2.22 10.15 11.22
C ALA A 166 2.20 8.81 11.98
N ALA A 167 2.81 7.78 11.39
CA ALA A 167 2.87 6.46 11.99
C ALA A 167 3.61 6.47 13.33
N PHE A 168 4.71 7.24 13.45
CA PHE A 168 5.41 7.42 14.71
C PHE A 168 4.53 8.05 15.78
N ILE A 169 3.78 9.10 15.46
CA ILE A 169 2.87 9.77 16.38
C ILE A 169 1.81 8.81 16.90
N TYR A 170 1.20 8.01 16.01
CA TYR A 170 0.25 6.97 16.40
C TYR A 170 0.88 5.94 17.34
N CYS A 171 2.06 5.42 16.99
CA CYS A 171 2.79 4.47 17.82
C CYS A 171 3.09 5.10 19.17
N HIS A 172 3.61 6.33 19.23
CA HIS A 172 3.94 7.04 20.46
C HIS A 172 2.75 7.20 21.42
N HIS A 173 1.57 7.57 20.91
CA HIS A 173 0.35 7.60 21.71
C HIS A 173 -0.08 6.20 22.20
N SER A 174 0.23 5.16 21.43
CA SER A 174 -0.06 3.76 21.77
C SER A 174 0.93 3.16 22.78
N LEU A 175 2.19 3.63 22.82
CA LEU A 175 3.22 3.18 23.79
C LEU A 175 2.79 3.43 25.25
N GLY A 176 1.89 4.37 25.50
CA GLY A 176 1.34 4.64 26.83
C GLY A 176 0.28 3.63 27.32
N ARG A 177 -0.22 2.74 26.44
CA ARG A 177 -1.33 1.82 26.73
C ARG A 177 -0.97 0.33 26.82
N GLU A 178 0.18 -0.08 26.28
CA GLU A 178 0.63 -1.49 26.27
C GLU A 178 2.07 -1.70 26.82
N HIS A 179 2.60 -2.94 26.74
CA HIS A 179 3.85 -3.53 27.26
C HIS A 179 5.18 -2.78 26.99
N TYR A 180 5.11 -1.56 26.48
CA TYR A 180 6.22 -0.74 25.99
C TYR A 180 6.73 0.29 27.01
N GLN A 181 6.42 0.14 28.30
CA GLN A 181 6.89 1.07 29.34
C GLN A 181 8.42 1.20 29.40
N HIS A 182 9.16 0.14 29.01
CA HIS A 182 10.61 0.14 28.91
C HIS A 182 11.13 1.09 27.81
N LEU A 183 10.27 1.50 26.88
CA LEU A 183 10.63 2.42 25.79
C LEU A 183 10.49 3.89 26.19
N LYS A 184 10.08 4.20 27.43
CA LYS A 184 10.00 5.59 27.92
C LYS A 184 11.34 6.31 27.87
N ASP A 185 12.45 5.59 28.05
CA ASP A 185 13.79 6.18 28.08
C ASP A 185 14.44 6.23 26.68
N VAL A 186 13.78 5.68 25.66
CA VAL A 186 14.25 5.74 24.28
C VAL A 186 14.08 7.14 23.74
N THR A 187 15.22 7.75 23.39
CA THR A 187 15.32 9.10 22.85
C THR A 187 15.20 9.13 21.33
N GLU A 188 15.63 8.07 20.64
CA GLU A 188 15.68 8.01 19.18
C GLU A 188 15.17 6.66 18.63
N TYR A 189 14.41 6.75 17.55
CA TYR A 189 13.71 5.64 16.93
C TYR A 189 14.01 5.61 15.43
N MET A 190 14.25 4.44 14.87
CA MET A 190 14.14 4.24 13.43
C MET A 190 12.71 3.83 13.09
N VAL A 191 12.02 4.63 12.30
CA VAL A 191 10.70 4.29 11.76
C VAL A 191 10.90 3.72 10.37
N VAL A 192 10.41 2.51 10.17
CA VAL A 192 10.48 1.76 8.91
C VAL A 192 9.06 1.54 8.43
N ASN A 193 8.61 2.36 7.49
CA ASN A 193 7.33 2.18 6.83
C ASN A 193 7.52 1.28 5.61
N LEU A 194 7.04 0.05 5.73
CA LEU A 194 7.03 -0.95 4.68
C LEU A 194 5.66 -0.92 4.01
N GLY A 195 5.55 -0.14 2.93
CA GLY A 195 4.30 0.14 2.23
C GLY A 195 3.54 -1.09 1.72
N ASP A 196 2.46 -0.83 1.01
CA ASP A 196 1.48 -1.86 0.64
C ASP A 196 2.06 -2.98 -0.24
N ILE A 197 1.35 -4.11 -0.27
CA ILE A 197 1.60 -5.15 -1.25
C ILE A 197 1.10 -4.64 -2.60
N VAL A 198 2.02 -4.47 -3.55
CA VAL A 198 1.69 -3.84 -4.82
C VAL A 198 1.22 -4.87 -5.86
N ARG A 199 0.10 -4.49 -6.50
CA ARG A 199 -0.66 -5.18 -7.54
C ARG A 199 0.05 -5.15 -8.89
N PHE A 200 -0.38 -5.96 -9.86
CA PHE A 200 0.17 -5.95 -11.22
C PHE A 200 0.06 -4.54 -11.85
N ASN A 201 1.11 -4.13 -12.59
CA ASN A 201 1.28 -2.81 -13.21
C ASN A 201 1.33 -1.58 -12.28
N MET A 202 1.23 -1.74 -10.95
CA MET A 202 1.44 -0.60 -10.06
C MET A 202 2.94 -0.29 -9.91
N THR A 203 3.30 0.97 -10.15
CA THR A 203 4.69 1.44 -10.26
C THR A 203 5.37 1.82 -8.94
N CYS A 204 4.76 1.57 -7.78
CA CYS A 204 5.31 2.05 -6.52
C CYS A 204 4.97 1.15 -5.33
N SER A 205 5.90 0.26 -4.97
CA SER A 205 6.07 -0.16 -3.59
C SER A 205 7.14 0.73 -3.00
N PHE A 206 6.95 1.28 -1.81
CA PHE A 206 7.95 2.12 -1.19
C PHE A 206 8.31 1.61 0.19
N VAL A 207 9.56 1.86 0.57
CA VAL A 207 10.05 1.70 1.93
C VAL A 207 10.57 3.05 2.36
N ASP A 208 9.90 3.67 3.32
CA ASP A 208 10.31 4.96 3.88
C ASP A 208 10.98 4.70 5.24
N ILE A 209 12.26 5.04 5.35
CA ILE A 209 13.01 4.92 6.60
C ILE A 209 13.40 6.30 7.10
N LYS A 210 13.06 6.59 8.36
CA LYS A 210 13.36 7.86 9.02
C LYS A 210 13.84 7.63 10.46
N VAL A 211 14.85 8.36 10.92
CA VAL A 211 15.23 8.39 12.35
C VAL A 211 14.63 9.64 13.00
N LEU A 212 13.83 9.41 14.04
CA LEU A 212 13.07 10.43 14.77
C LEU A 212 13.47 10.44 16.25
N LYS A 213 13.51 11.63 16.83
CA LYS A 213 13.57 11.82 18.29
C LYS A 213 12.22 11.53 18.92
N LYS A 214 12.23 11.31 20.23
CA LYS A 214 11.04 11.06 21.05
C LYS A 214 9.98 12.15 20.94
N ASP A 215 10.39 13.40 20.73
CA ASP A 215 9.48 14.53 20.50
C ASP A 215 8.87 14.56 19.08
N GLY A 216 9.21 13.59 18.23
CA GLY A 216 8.81 13.47 16.85
C GLY A 216 9.70 14.25 15.88
N THR A 217 10.70 14.98 16.38
CA THR A 217 11.58 15.78 15.51
C THR A 217 12.53 14.88 14.72
N GLN A 218 12.75 15.24 13.46
CA GLN A 218 13.67 14.53 12.58
C GLN A 218 15.12 14.71 13.04
N VAL A 219 15.87 13.59 13.10
CA VAL A 219 17.29 13.62 13.48
C VAL A 219 18.21 13.45 12.28
N ILE A 220 17.77 12.66 11.29
CA ILE A 220 18.48 12.52 10.01
C ILE A 220 17.74 13.23 8.90
N ASP A 221 18.39 14.15 8.20
CA ASP A 221 17.87 14.78 6.97
C ASP A 221 17.85 13.80 5.77
N LYS A 222 18.45 12.60 5.93
CA LYS A 222 18.51 11.56 4.91
C LYS A 222 17.55 10.42 5.23
N TYR A 223 16.45 10.37 4.50
CA TYR A 223 15.64 9.16 4.37
C TYR A 223 16.09 8.37 3.14
N ARG A 224 15.83 7.07 3.11
CA ARG A 224 15.96 6.28 1.88
C ARG A 224 14.56 5.86 1.45
N THR A 225 14.21 6.17 0.21
CA THR A 225 13.06 5.60 -0.48
C THR A 225 13.53 4.63 -1.56
N ALA A 226 12.83 3.53 -1.72
CA ALA A 226 13.07 2.56 -2.79
C ALA A 226 11.75 2.28 -3.48
N ASP A 227 11.52 2.95 -4.61
CA ASP A 227 10.30 2.84 -5.42
C ASP A 227 10.20 1.48 -6.15
N ASN A 228 11.35 0.80 -6.30
CA ASN A 228 11.50 -0.49 -6.98
C ASN A 228 12.38 -1.46 -6.18
N GLY A 229 11.93 -2.71 -6.08
CA GLY A 229 12.70 -3.79 -5.45
C GLY A 229 12.51 -3.94 -3.94
N CYS A 230 11.70 -3.12 -3.30
CA CYS A 230 11.26 -3.30 -1.92
C CYS A 230 9.72 -3.39 -1.87
N GLY A 231 9.13 -3.94 -0.80
CA GLY A 231 7.69 -4.14 -0.68
C GLY A 231 7.10 -5.26 -1.55
N GLY A 232 5.76 -5.29 -1.70
CA GLY A 232 5.07 -6.44 -2.27
C GLY A 232 5.13 -6.58 -3.79
N SER A 233 5.43 -5.51 -4.55
CA SER A 233 5.58 -5.63 -6.02
C SER A 233 6.67 -6.64 -6.37
N LEU A 234 7.81 -6.62 -5.69
CA LEU A 234 8.90 -7.58 -5.96
C LEU A 234 8.53 -9.02 -5.56
N VAL A 235 7.71 -9.19 -4.52
CA VAL A 235 7.17 -10.52 -4.16
C VAL A 235 6.30 -11.04 -5.30
N TYR A 236 5.43 -10.19 -5.81
CA TYR A 236 4.54 -10.51 -6.92
C TYR A 236 5.30 -10.77 -8.22
N GLU A 237 6.29 -9.93 -8.59
CA GLU A 237 7.18 -10.18 -9.73
C GLU A 237 7.92 -11.50 -9.61
N THR A 238 8.38 -11.84 -8.39
CA THR A 238 9.06 -13.13 -8.15
C THR A 238 8.08 -14.29 -8.31
N PHE A 239 6.83 -14.12 -7.87
CA PHE A 239 5.76 -15.09 -8.11
C PHE A 239 5.46 -15.25 -9.60
N LEU A 240 5.34 -14.16 -10.36
CA LEU A 240 5.15 -14.21 -11.81
C LEU A 240 6.32 -14.86 -12.54
N LYS A 241 7.56 -14.61 -12.11
CA LYS A 241 8.75 -15.30 -12.64
C LYS A 241 8.65 -16.82 -12.44
N ASN A 242 8.06 -17.28 -11.34
CA ASN A 242 7.79 -18.71 -11.14
C ASN A 242 6.70 -19.21 -12.10
N LEU A 243 5.63 -18.45 -12.36
CA LEU A 243 4.63 -18.81 -13.38
C LEU A 243 5.25 -18.87 -14.79
N VAL A 244 6.12 -17.92 -15.16
CA VAL A 244 6.87 -17.95 -16.43
C VAL A 244 7.73 -19.20 -16.55
N ARG A 245 8.31 -19.69 -15.44
CA ARG A 245 9.09 -20.95 -15.43
C ARG A 245 8.22 -22.20 -15.59
N ILE A 246 6.91 -22.12 -15.30
CA ILE A 246 5.95 -23.21 -15.50
C ILE A 246 5.43 -23.17 -16.94
N PHE A 247 4.91 -22.03 -17.37
CA PHE A 247 4.13 -21.91 -18.61
C PHE A 247 4.93 -21.39 -19.81
N GLY A 248 6.08 -20.75 -19.58
CA GLY A 248 6.85 -20.03 -20.59
C GLY A 248 6.42 -18.58 -20.78
N SER A 249 7.34 -17.76 -21.28
CA SER A 249 7.14 -16.32 -21.46
C SER A 249 6.04 -15.98 -22.47
N GLN A 250 6.02 -16.67 -23.62
CA GLN A 250 5.03 -16.45 -24.68
C GLN A 250 3.61 -16.77 -24.20
N PHE A 251 3.45 -17.81 -23.38
CA PHE A 251 2.18 -18.14 -22.76
C PHE A 251 1.70 -17.00 -21.85
N MET A 252 2.56 -16.54 -20.93
CA MET A 252 2.19 -15.49 -19.99
C MET A 252 1.84 -14.17 -20.68
N THR A 253 2.59 -13.79 -21.72
CA THR A 253 2.29 -12.61 -22.55
C THR A 253 0.92 -12.75 -23.26
N SER A 254 0.62 -13.94 -23.77
CA SER A 254 -0.66 -14.20 -24.44
C SER A 254 -1.82 -14.20 -23.44
N LEU A 255 -1.62 -14.78 -22.25
CA LEU A 255 -2.61 -14.81 -21.18
C LEU A 255 -2.96 -13.39 -20.72
N GLN A 256 -1.96 -12.53 -20.55
CA GLN A 256 -2.16 -11.12 -20.19
C GLN A 256 -3.00 -10.37 -21.23
N LYS A 257 -2.77 -10.65 -22.52
CA LYS A 257 -3.46 -9.96 -23.62
C LYS A 257 -4.88 -10.47 -23.84
N GLU A 258 -5.09 -11.78 -23.78
CA GLU A 258 -6.34 -12.43 -24.17
C GLU A 258 -7.27 -12.71 -22.99
N GLN A 259 -6.73 -12.86 -21.78
CA GLN A 259 -7.48 -13.24 -20.57
C GLN A 259 -7.00 -12.41 -19.35
N PRO A 260 -7.07 -11.06 -19.38
CA PRO A 260 -6.59 -10.22 -18.29
C PRO A 260 -7.31 -10.47 -16.95
N SER A 261 -8.56 -10.94 -16.99
CA SER A 261 -9.32 -11.32 -15.79
C SER A 261 -8.69 -12.48 -15.03
N VAL A 262 -8.04 -13.43 -15.72
CA VAL A 262 -7.35 -14.56 -15.09
C VAL A 262 -6.17 -14.08 -14.24
N LEU A 263 -5.38 -13.13 -14.75
CA LEU A 263 -4.27 -12.55 -14.00
C LEU A 263 -4.77 -11.73 -12.80
N LEU A 264 -5.86 -10.97 -12.97
CA LEU A 264 -6.48 -10.23 -11.88
C LEU A 264 -6.96 -11.16 -10.76
N ASP A 265 -7.51 -12.33 -11.09
CA ASP A 265 -7.92 -13.31 -10.08
C ASP A 265 -6.71 -13.91 -9.34
N ILE A 266 -5.60 -14.17 -10.04
CA ILE A 266 -4.33 -14.62 -9.44
C ILE A 266 -3.76 -13.55 -8.50
N GLU A 267 -3.79 -12.28 -8.91
CA GLU A 267 -3.39 -11.14 -8.07
C GLU A 267 -4.19 -11.10 -6.78
N ARG A 268 -5.52 -11.12 -6.89
CA ARG A 268 -6.42 -11.09 -5.74
C ARG A 268 -6.13 -12.25 -4.80
N GLU A 269 -5.91 -13.45 -5.33
CA GLU A 269 -5.57 -14.62 -4.50
C GLU A 269 -4.24 -14.47 -3.77
N LEU A 270 -3.23 -13.83 -4.36
CA LEU A 270 -2.00 -13.46 -3.66
C LEU A 270 -2.24 -12.45 -2.54
N GLU A 271 -3.08 -11.43 -2.77
CA GLU A 271 -3.49 -10.49 -1.73
C GLU A 271 -4.21 -11.19 -0.57
N PHE A 272 -5.03 -12.21 -0.85
CA PHE A 272 -5.67 -13.01 0.20
C PHE A 272 -4.68 -13.81 1.04
N LYS A 273 -3.49 -14.11 0.52
CA LYS A 273 -2.44 -14.79 1.30
C LYS A 273 -1.58 -13.83 2.11
N ARG A 274 -1.93 -12.56 2.24
CA ARG A 274 -1.16 -11.58 3.04
C ARG A 274 -1.04 -11.92 4.52
N ASP A 275 -2.00 -12.65 5.08
CA ASP A 275 -1.96 -13.09 6.48
C ASP A 275 -1.20 -14.43 6.64
N PHE A 276 -0.46 -14.86 5.61
CA PHE A 276 0.40 -16.03 5.66
C PHE A 276 1.49 -15.85 6.72
N LYS A 277 1.54 -16.79 7.66
CA LYS A 277 2.39 -16.70 8.86
C LYS A 277 3.83 -17.18 8.68
N GLY A 278 4.25 -17.54 7.47
CA GLY A 278 5.65 -17.95 7.22
C GLY A 278 6.01 -19.37 7.66
N ASN A 279 5.05 -20.24 7.96
CA ASN A 279 5.36 -21.59 8.43
C ASN A 279 6.03 -22.41 7.31
N HIS A 280 7.34 -22.64 7.41
CA HIS A 280 8.13 -23.45 6.47
C HIS A 280 7.63 -24.90 6.32
N SER A 281 6.95 -25.43 7.34
CA SER A 281 6.30 -26.74 7.29
C SER A 281 4.84 -26.60 6.82
N GLY A 282 4.58 -26.79 5.52
CA GLY A 282 3.21 -26.85 5.04
C GLY A 282 3.00 -26.67 3.55
N LYS A 283 1.74 -26.43 3.20
CA LYS A 283 1.29 -26.15 1.83
C LYS A 283 0.27 -25.01 1.87
N ILE A 284 0.35 -24.11 0.89
CA ILE A 284 -0.52 -22.95 0.74
C ILE A 284 -1.46 -23.22 -0.43
N ASN A 285 -2.76 -23.00 -0.22
CA ASN A 285 -3.76 -23.21 -1.26
C ASN A 285 -4.13 -21.87 -1.90
N PHE A 286 -3.92 -21.77 -3.21
CA PHE A 286 -4.40 -20.69 -4.06
C PHE A 286 -5.63 -21.18 -4.80
N SER A 287 -6.74 -20.44 -4.73
CA SER A 287 -7.82 -20.67 -5.69
C SER A 287 -7.30 -20.18 -7.05
N ILE A 288 -7.62 -20.90 -8.11
CA ILE A 288 -7.27 -20.47 -9.47
C ILE A 288 -8.50 -20.59 -10.37
N PRO A 289 -8.64 -19.72 -11.39
CA PRO A 289 -9.62 -19.91 -12.44
C PRO A 289 -9.18 -21.09 -13.32
N PHE A 290 -9.44 -22.31 -12.84
CA PHE A 290 -8.92 -23.54 -13.43
C PHE A 290 -9.34 -23.72 -14.88
N ASP A 291 -10.64 -23.62 -15.19
CA ASP A 291 -11.14 -23.89 -16.56
C ASP A 291 -10.56 -22.92 -17.60
N PRO A 292 -10.51 -21.58 -17.36
CA PRO A 292 -9.82 -20.65 -18.25
C PRO A 292 -8.33 -20.99 -18.44
N ILE A 293 -7.58 -21.24 -17.36
CA ILE A 293 -6.15 -21.55 -17.44
C ILE A 293 -5.93 -22.87 -18.20
N ASN A 294 -6.70 -23.92 -17.88
CA ASN A 294 -6.58 -25.23 -18.50
C ASN A 294 -6.90 -25.19 -20.00
N SER A 295 -7.95 -24.46 -20.39
CA SER A 295 -8.30 -24.25 -21.79
C SER A 295 -7.19 -23.49 -22.53
N PHE A 296 -6.55 -22.54 -21.86
CA PHE A 296 -5.42 -21.80 -22.41
C PHE A 296 -4.17 -22.69 -22.56
N CYS A 297 -3.88 -23.57 -21.59
CA CYS A 297 -2.83 -24.60 -21.71
C CYS A 297 -3.05 -25.49 -22.92
N LYS A 298 -4.26 -26.01 -23.13
CA LYS A 298 -4.57 -26.83 -24.31
C LYS A 298 -4.37 -26.09 -25.63
N LYS A 299 -4.78 -24.81 -25.67
CA LYS A 299 -4.67 -23.98 -26.87
C LYS A 299 -3.20 -23.67 -27.23
N TYR A 300 -2.37 -23.33 -26.25
CA TYR A 300 -1.01 -22.80 -26.50
C TYR A 300 0.11 -23.80 -26.30
N LEU A 301 -0.09 -24.80 -25.44
CA LEU A 301 0.92 -25.78 -25.05
C LEU A 301 0.54 -27.21 -25.49
N GLY A 302 -0.72 -27.46 -25.87
CA GLY A 302 -1.19 -28.78 -26.29
C GLY A 302 -1.36 -29.79 -25.15
N GLU A 303 -1.19 -29.35 -23.90
CA GLU A 303 -1.21 -30.18 -22.69
C GLU A 303 -2.28 -29.68 -21.71
N ASP A 304 -2.76 -30.56 -20.83
CA ASP A 304 -3.57 -30.17 -19.68
C ASP A 304 -2.71 -29.43 -18.64
N LEU A 305 -3.30 -28.50 -17.88
CA LEU A 305 -2.64 -27.73 -16.81
C LEU A 305 -1.91 -28.63 -15.81
N SER A 306 -2.48 -29.80 -15.49
CA SER A 306 -1.83 -30.79 -14.63
C SER A 306 -0.54 -31.35 -15.21
N GLU A 307 -0.51 -31.59 -16.52
CA GLU A 307 0.65 -32.12 -17.24
C GLU A 307 1.75 -31.05 -17.30
N VAL A 308 1.39 -29.81 -17.66
CA VAL A 308 2.30 -28.66 -17.69
C VAL A 308 2.95 -28.41 -16.32
N ILE A 309 2.19 -28.49 -15.23
CA ILE A 309 2.76 -28.32 -13.88
C ILE A 309 3.66 -29.51 -13.51
N CYS A 310 3.24 -30.74 -13.80
CA CYS A 310 3.98 -31.96 -13.49
C CYS A 310 5.34 -32.01 -14.22
N SER A 311 5.37 -31.56 -15.48
CA SER A 311 6.59 -31.50 -16.31
C SER A 311 7.49 -30.32 -15.96
N SER A 312 6.99 -29.32 -15.23
CA SER A 312 7.77 -28.16 -14.81
C SER A 312 8.81 -28.48 -13.73
N ILE A 313 9.74 -27.55 -13.53
CA ILE A 313 10.73 -27.60 -12.42
C ILE A 313 10.09 -27.60 -11.01
N TYR A 314 8.78 -27.35 -10.91
CA TYR A 314 8.03 -27.30 -9.66
C TYR A 314 7.04 -28.46 -9.51
N GLY A 315 7.11 -29.50 -10.33
CA GLY A 315 6.17 -30.64 -10.29
C GLY A 315 6.07 -31.33 -8.92
N ASN A 316 7.13 -31.29 -8.11
CA ASN A 316 7.14 -31.82 -6.74
C ASN A 316 6.62 -30.83 -5.68
N ASP A 317 6.63 -29.53 -5.98
CA ASP A 317 6.25 -28.47 -5.06
C ASP A 317 4.81 -27.98 -5.25
N ILE A 318 4.22 -28.23 -6.42
CA ILE A 318 2.88 -27.75 -6.78
C ILE A 318 1.98 -28.94 -7.09
N THR A 319 0.82 -28.99 -6.44
CA THR A 319 -0.21 -30.01 -6.69
C THR A 319 -1.54 -29.33 -7.02
N LEU A 320 -2.24 -29.82 -8.04
CA LEU A 320 -3.60 -29.37 -8.34
C LEU A 320 -4.63 -30.23 -7.62
N ILE A 321 -5.61 -29.60 -6.98
CA ILE A 321 -6.75 -30.27 -6.35
C ILE A 321 -8.01 -29.48 -6.72
N SER A 322 -8.79 -30.00 -7.68
CA SER A 322 -9.94 -29.29 -8.25
C SER A 322 -9.53 -27.89 -8.75
N ASN A 323 -10.20 -26.83 -8.31
CA ASN A 323 -9.89 -25.45 -8.65
C ASN A 323 -8.79 -24.80 -7.79
N LYS A 324 -7.97 -25.60 -7.10
CA LYS A 324 -6.92 -25.09 -6.21
C LYS A 324 -5.53 -25.53 -6.65
N MET A 325 -4.62 -24.56 -6.67
CA MET A 325 -3.18 -24.78 -6.78
C MET A 325 -2.58 -24.81 -5.37
N ARG A 326 -2.07 -25.97 -4.97
CA ARG A 326 -1.47 -26.19 -3.66
C ARG A 326 0.05 -26.13 -3.76
N ILE A 327 0.65 -25.07 -3.25
CA ILE A 327 2.07 -24.75 -3.37
C ILE A 327 2.80 -25.09 -2.07
N ASN A 328 3.98 -25.70 -2.14
CA ASN A 328 4.88 -25.87 -1.00
C ASN A 328 5.19 -24.51 -0.35
N SER A 329 5.08 -24.46 0.98
CA SER A 329 5.33 -23.23 1.73
C SER A 329 6.72 -22.65 1.47
N ASP A 330 7.74 -23.49 1.38
CA ASP A 330 9.11 -23.03 1.12
C ASP A 330 9.26 -22.39 -0.26
N LEU A 331 8.57 -22.93 -1.27
CA LEU A 331 8.56 -22.33 -2.60
C LEU A 331 7.91 -20.94 -2.58
N PHE A 332 6.83 -20.78 -1.81
CA PHE A 332 6.19 -19.47 -1.65
C PHE A 332 7.04 -18.49 -0.84
N CYS A 333 7.64 -18.93 0.28
CA CYS A 333 8.54 -18.12 1.10
C CYS A 333 9.72 -17.57 0.28
N LYS A 334 10.24 -18.34 -0.68
CA LYS A 334 11.30 -17.87 -1.60
C LYS A 334 10.89 -16.63 -2.42
N CYS A 335 9.60 -16.38 -2.61
CA CYS A 335 9.13 -15.17 -3.29
C CYS A 335 9.39 -13.90 -2.47
N PHE A 336 9.51 -14.01 -1.13
CA PHE A 336 9.74 -12.88 -0.23
C PHE A 336 11.21 -12.54 -0.06
N LYS A 337 12.10 -13.50 -0.31
CA LYS A 337 13.53 -13.36 -0.01
C LYS A 337 14.17 -12.12 -0.66
N PRO A 338 14.01 -11.86 -1.97
CA PRO A 338 14.61 -10.67 -2.59
C PRO A 338 14.14 -9.37 -1.93
N THR A 339 12.84 -9.27 -1.62
CA THR A 339 12.27 -8.11 -0.92
C THR A 339 12.84 -7.94 0.48
N ILE A 340 12.90 -9.02 1.27
CA ILE A 340 13.43 -9.00 2.63
C ILE A 340 14.90 -8.59 2.63
N ASP A 341 15.71 -9.21 1.77
CA ASP A 341 17.14 -8.89 1.65
C ASP A 341 17.34 -7.39 1.33
N ASN A 342 16.53 -6.82 0.44
CA ASN A 342 16.60 -5.39 0.11
C ASN A 342 16.15 -4.47 1.26
N ILE A 343 15.10 -4.83 2.00
CA ILE A 343 14.67 -4.08 3.21
C ILE A 343 15.81 -4.05 4.24
N ILE A 344 16.41 -5.20 4.52
CA ILE A 344 17.50 -5.32 5.48
C ILE A 344 18.71 -4.46 5.05
N ASN A 345 19.11 -4.57 3.79
CA ASN A 345 20.19 -3.76 3.23
C ASN A 345 19.91 -2.26 3.36
N LEU A 346 18.66 -1.81 3.13
CA LEU A 346 18.29 -0.40 3.31
C LEU A 346 18.42 0.05 4.77
N MET A 347 17.95 -0.77 5.71
CA MET A 347 18.05 -0.48 7.15
C MET A 347 19.52 -0.42 7.60
N GLU A 348 20.35 -1.38 7.19
CA GLU A 348 21.78 -1.39 7.49
C GLU A 348 22.48 -0.14 6.94
N ASN A 349 22.16 0.25 5.71
CA ASN A 349 22.71 1.46 5.11
C ASN A 349 22.33 2.73 5.88
N VAL A 350 21.08 2.85 6.36
CA VAL A 350 20.67 4.00 7.19
C VAL A 350 21.42 4.01 8.51
N PHE A 351 21.60 2.86 9.16
CA PHE A 351 22.41 2.77 10.38
C PHE A 351 23.89 3.10 10.14
N ALA A 352 24.46 2.64 9.02
CA ALA A 352 25.85 2.92 8.65
C ALA A 352 26.09 4.41 8.35
N ASP A 353 25.13 5.07 7.70
CA ASP A 353 25.20 6.50 7.38
C ASP A 353 24.93 7.41 8.59
N TYR A 354 24.28 6.89 9.64
CA TYR A 354 23.93 7.66 10.83
C TYR A 354 25.00 7.55 11.92
N LYS A 355 25.69 8.67 12.18
CA LYS A 355 26.80 8.76 13.14
C LYS A 355 26.41 8.31 14.55
N ASP A 356 25.20 8.64 14.99
CA ASP A 356 24.69 8.36 16.33
C ASP A 356 23.77 7.12 16.33
N SER A 357 23.96 6.19 15.39
CA SER A 357 23.20 4.94 15.27
C SER A 357 23.22 4.03 16.51
N HIS A 358 24.17 4.26 17.41
CA HIS A 358 24.25 3.61 18.72
C HIS A 358 23.18 4.13 19.70
N GLU A 359 22.67 5.36 19.53
CA GLU A 359 21.60 5.96 20.35
C GLU A 359 20.19 5.45 19.96
N VAL A 360 20.02 4.98 18.72
CA VAL A 360 18.74 4.42 18.25
C VAL A 360 18.53 3.03 18.84
N SER A 361 17.87 2.90 19.98
CA SER A 361 17.65 1.59 20.61
C SER A 361 16.40 0.86 20.13
N ALA A 362 15.49 1.54 19.43
CA ALA A 362 14.23 0.95 18.96
C ALA A 362 13.95 1.18 17.47
N ILE A 363 13.30 0.19 16.85
CA ILE A 363 12.84 0.20 15.46
C ILE A 363 11.32 0.04 15.45
N VAL A 364 10.61 1.03 14.92
CA VAL A 364 9.16 1.01 14.73
C VAL A 364 8.87 0.56 13.29
N MET A 365 8.29 -0.63 13.13
CA MET A 365 7.90 -1.16 11.82
C MET A 365 6.39 -0.95 11.61
N VAL A 366 6.04 -0.29 10.51
CA VAL A 366 4.66 0.06 10.12
C VAL A 366 4.44 -0.18 8.63
N GLY A 367 3.20 -0.09 8.18
CA GLY A 367 2.80 -0.46 6.83
C GLY A 367 2.41 -1.94 6.71
N GLU A 368 1.77 -2.30 5.59
CA GLU A 368 1.18 -3.62 5.40
C GLU A 368 2.22 -4.76 5.45
N PHE A 369 3.42 -4.52 4.91
CA PHE A 369 4.44 -5.56 4.85
C PHE A 369 5.07 -5.86 6.22
N SER A 370 4.93 -4.97 7.21
CA SER A 370 5.36 -5.25 8.59
C SER A 370 4.54 -6.34 9.29
N LYS A 371 3.39 -6.74 8.72
CA LYS A 371 2.56 -7.84 9.26
C LYS A 371 3.16 -9.22 9.01
N TYR A 372 4.03 -9.35 8.03
CA TYR A 372 4.56 -10.65 7.64
C TYR A 372 5.62 -11.14 8.63
N ASN A 373 5.36 -12.28 9.26
CA ASN A 373 6.31 -12.89 10.20
C ASN A 373 7.71 -13.07 9.60
N LEU A 374 7.81 -13.46 8.31
CA LEU A 374 9.10 -13.60 7.63
C LEU A 374 9.92 -12.30 7.66
N VAL A 375 9.27 -11.15 7.49
CA VAL A 375 9.90 -9.83 7.54
C VAL A 375 10.29 -9.50 8.97
N GLN A 376 9.38 -9.71 9.93
CA GLN A 376 9.65 -9.44 11.34
C GLN A 376 10.81 -10.29 11.89
N GLU A 377 10.86 -11.58 11.53
CA GLU A 377 11.92 -12.50 11.93
C GLU A 377 13.26 -12.08 11.33
N ALA A 378 13.30 -11.74 10.03
CA ALA A 378 14.52 -11.27 9.40
C ALA A 378 15.06 -9.98 10.05
N VAL A 379 14.18 -9.02 10.36
CA VAL A 379 14.57 -7.78 11.05
C VAL A 379 15.07 -8.06 12.47
N ARG A 380 14.37 -8.92 13.24
CA ARG A 380 14.81 -9.31 14.60
C ARG A 380 16.16 -10.04 14.58
N GLN A 381 16.39 -10.91 13.60
CA GLN A 381 17.66 -11.63 13.44
C GLN A 381 18.80 -10.68 13.08
N MET A 382 18.54 -9.69 12.22
CA MET A 382 19.56 -8.72 11.82
C MET A 382 19.89 -7.72 12.94
N PHE A 383 18.89 -7.28 13.70
CA PHE A 383 19.05 -6.25 14.72
C PHE A 383 18.73 -6.79 16.13
N PRO A 384 19.45 -7.81 16.64
CA PRO A 384 19.09 -8.51 17.88
C PRO A 384 19.28 -7.66 19.15
N LYS A 385 19.95 -6.51 19.05
CA LYS A 385 20.18 -5.56 20.14
C LYS A 385 19.19 -4.39 20.14
N LYS A 386 18.24 -4.36 19.20
CA LYS A 386 17.27 -3.28 19.05
C LYS A 386 15.88 -3.79 19.43
N ASP A 387 15.09 -2.96 20.10
CA ASP A 387 13.71 -3.26 20.39
C ASP A 387 12.87 -3.09 19.12
N ILE A 388 12.23 -4.18 18.65
CA ILE A 388 11.38 -4.15 17.46
C ILE A 388 9.92 -3.93 17.87
N ILE A 389 9.39 -2.77 17.52
CA ILE A 389 8.04 -2.31 17.85
C ILE A 389 7.17 -2.44 16.61
N ILE A 390 6.05 -3.14 16.75
CA ILE A 390 5.06 -3.30 15.69
C ILE A 390 3.70 -3.03 16.34
N PRO A 391 2.99 -1.95 15.98
CA PRO A 391 1.69 -1.66 16.58
C PRO A 391 0.67 -2.73 16.21
N THR A 392 -0.48 -2.76 16.89
CA THR A 392 -1.56 -3.75 16.64
C THR A 392 -2.06 -3.73 15.18
N TYR A 393 -2.09 -2.54 14.56
CA TYR A 393 -2.55 -2.32 13.19
C TYR A 393 -1.48 -1.57 12.39
N PRO A 394 -0.35 -2.22 12.04
CA PRO A 394 0.74 -1.55 11.35
C PRO A 394 0.32 -1.02 9.98
N GLU A 395 -0.59 -1.70 9.29
CA GLU A 395 -1.12 -1.28 7.98
C GLU A 395 -2.01 -0.04 8.01
N LEU A 396 -2.37 0.44 9.20
CA LEU A 396 -3.22 1.62 9.41
C LEU A 396 -2.47 2.73 10.14
N ALA A 397 -1.24 2.51 10.57
CA ALA A 397 -0.53 3.42 11.46
C ALA A 397 -0.38 4.81 10.86
N GLU A 398 -0.09 4.91 9.55
CA GLU A 398 0.02 6.20 8.86
C GLU A 398 -1.32 6.96 8.84
N MET A 399 -2.43 6.27 8.59
CA MET A 399 -3.76 6.89 8.54
C MET A 399 -4.27 7.28 9.93
N LEU A 400 -4.05 6.41 10.92
CA LEU A 400 -4.43 6.67 12.32
C LEU A 400 -3.62 7.86 12.86
N GLY A 401 -2.31 7.88 12.57
CA GLY A 401 -1.42 8.96 12.91
C GLY A 401 -1.81 10.30 12.28
N ALA A 402 -2.17 10.29 10.99
CA ALA A 402 -2.62 11.48 10.29
C ALA A 402 -3.86 12.11 10.94
N VAL A 403 -4.80 11.29 11.44
CA VAL A 403 -5.97 11.79 12.20
C VAL A 403 -5.54 12.47 13.49
N VAL A 404 -4.59 11.89 14.25
CA VAL A 404 -4.03 12.51 15.47
C VAL A 404 -3.38 13.85 15.15
N CYS A 405 -2.55 13.91 14.10
CA CYS A 405 -1.87 15.13 13.65
C CYS A 405 -2.86 16.27 13.33
N GLY A 406 -4.00 15.95 12.72
CA GLY A 406 -5.04 16.93 12.36
C GLY A 406 -5.62 17.68 13.56
N HIS A 407 -5.59 17.09 14.76
CA HIS A 407 -6.04 17.72 16.00
C HIS A 407 -4.97 18.58 16.68
N GLN A 408 -3.69 18.42 16.32
CA GLN A 408 -2.56 19.12 16.92
C GLN A 408 -1.66 19.83 15.88
N PRO A 409 -2.22 20.62 14.94
CA PRO A 409 -1.45 21.11 13.79
C PRO A 409 -0.30 22.05 14.18
N CYS A 410 -0.38 22.77 15.31
CA CYS A 410 0.68 23.70 15.75
C CYS A 410 1.92 23.01 16.36
N GLN A 411 1.75 21.86 17.01
CA GLN A 411 2.89 21.08 17.53
C GLN A 411 3.70 20.45 16.39
N TYR A 412 3.04 20.11 15.28
CA TYR A 412 3.65 19.39 14.17
C TYR A 412 3.94 20.24 12.92
N LYS A 413 3.35 21.45 12.77
CA LYS A 413 3.74 22.43 11.73
C LYS A 413 5.21 22.87 11.84
N GLN A 414 5.77 22.93 13.05
CA GLN A 414 7.19 23.23 13.27
C GLN A 414 8.12 22.14 12.69
N MET A 415 7.62 20.89 12.53
CA MET A 415 8.38 19.79 11.92
C MET A 415 8.40 19.86 10.38
N SER A 416 7.37 20.42 9.76
CA SER A 416 7.34 20.64 8.30
C SER A 416 8.11 21.89 7.85
N GLN A 417 8.26 22.90 8.71
CA GLN A 417 8.90 24.18 8.36
C GLN A 417 10.43 24.14 8.46
N SER A 418 11.02 23.18 9.17
CA SER A 418 12.47 22.95 9.16
C SER A 418 13.00 22.52 7.78
N GLN A 419 12.14 22.05 6.88
CA GLN A 419 12.47 21.70 5.50
C GLN A 419 12.62 22.93 4.57
N ALA A 420 12.13 24.11 4.97
CA ALA A 420 12.19 25.33 4.16
C ALA A 420 13.35 26.28 4.54
N ARG A 421 14.16 25.91 5.53
CA ARG A 421 15.34 26.67 5.98
C ARG A 421 16.55 25.77 6.07
N LYS A 422 17.04 25.29 4.93
CA LYS A 422 18.44 24.89 4.73
C LYS A 422 18.76 24.87 3.24
#